data_AF-A0A847MU51-F1
#
_entry.id   AF-A0A847MU51-F1
#
_cell.length_a   1.000
_cell.length_b   1.000
_cell.length_c   1.000
_cell.angle_alpha   90.00
_cell.angle_beta   90.00
_cell.angle_gamma   90.00
#
_symmetry.space_group_name_H-M   'P 1'
#
loop_
_entity.id
_entity.type
_entity.pdbx_description
1 polymer ?
#
loop_
_entity_poly.entity_id
_entity_poly.type
_entity_poly.pdbx_seq_one_letter_code
_entity_poly.pdbx_strand_id
1 'polypeptide(L)'
;MIVYFLAPFFLVIPVMTASITASSSLVGEKERRTIEGLLYTPLTNRELVLAKVLGSMIPAVVLTWIAFVIYTVIVGVLGAPMMGGIFFPTWTWAVLIVLLVPLVGFLVTSLIVAVSGRSTTMQGAQGTAVFVVFPILALVIGQATGLVLFNVNVALIAAAILAIADVLAFLLVVAKFQREHIVTKL
;
A
#
# COMPACT_ATOMS: atom_id res chain seq x y z
N MET A 1 -6.48 20.49 -15.06
CA MET A 1 -6.97 19.10 -15.26
C MET A 1 -5.84 18.07 -15.18
N ILE A 2 -4.73 18.25 -15.91
CA ILE A 2 -3.60 17.29 -15.94
C ILE A 2 -3.00 16.96 -14.56
N VAL A 3 -2.83 17.97 -13.69
CA VAL A 3 -2.20 17.77 -12.36
C VAL A 3 -3.06 16.94 -11.40
N TYR A 4 -4.38 16.92 -11.58
CA TYR A 4 -5.27 16.08 -10.78
C TYR A 4 -5.39 14.67 -11.35
N PHE A 5 -5.33 14.53 -12.68
CA PHE A 5 -5.47 13.24 -13.35
C PHE A 5 -4.36 12.25 -12.98
N LEU A 6 -3.13 12.73 -12.79
CA LEU A 6 -1.99 11.88 -12.41
C LEU A 6 -2.00 11.43 -10.94
N ALA A 7 -2.77 12.11 -10.08
CA ALA A 7 -2.71 11.88 -8.64
C ALA A 7 -3.10 10.44 -8.25
N PRO A 8 -4.20 9.83 -8.74
CA PRO A 8 -4.55 8.46 -8.36
C PRO A 8 -3.56 7.41 -8.89
N PHE A 9 -2.88 7.68 -10.02
CA PHE A 9 -1.85 6.77 -10.55
C PHE A 9 -0.66 6.62 -9.61
N PHE A 10 -0.35 7.66 -8.82
CA PHE A 10 0.71 7.59 -7.82
C PHE A 10 0.44 6.55 -6.72
N LEU A 11 -0.84 6.21 -6.46
CA LEU A 11 -1.20 5.17 -5.50
C LEU A 11 -0.91 3.76 -6.00
N VAL A 12 -0.69 3.56 -7.31
CA VAL A 12 -0.32 2.25 -7.86
C VAL A 12 1.09 1.85 -7.44
N ILE A 13 2.00 2.82 -7.30
CA ILE A 13 3.40 2.60 -6.91
C ILE A 13 3.51 1.88 -5.55
N PRO A 14 2.95 2.41 -4.44
CA PRO A 14 3.05 1.75 -3.15
C PRO A 14 2.34 0.40 -3.15
N VAL A 15 1.24 0.22 -3.90
CA VAL A 15 0.55 -1.07 -4.02
C VAL A 15 1.45 -2.13 -4.67
N MET A 16 2.10 -1.80 -5.78
CA MET A 16 2.98 -2.74 -6.48
C MET A 16 4.24 -3.03 -5.66
N THR A 17 4.90 -2.01 -5.12
CA THR A 17 6.13 -2.22 -4.33
C THR A 17 5.85 -2.94 -3.03
N ALA A 18 4.78 -2.59 -2.31
CA ALA A 18 4.37 -3.29 -1.08
C ALA A 18 3.99 -4.75 -1.38
N SER A 19 3.34 -5.02 -2.51
CA SER A 19 2.91 -6.39 -2.82
C SER A 19 4.08 -7.32 -3.14
N ILE A 20 5.07 -6.81 -3.88
CA ILE A 20 6.28 -7.57 -4.22
C ILE A 20 7.10 -7.82 -2.95
N THR A 21 7.33 -6.80 -2.13
CA THR A 21 8.15 -6.89 -0.91
C THR A 21 7.50 -7.74 0.18
N ALA A 22 6.19 -7.58 0.43
CA ALA A 22 5.48 -8.39 1.41
C ALA A 22 5.40 -9.86 0.98
N SER A 23 5.13 -10.10 -0.31
CA SER A 23 5.00 -11.47 -0.81
C SER A 23 6.34 -12.20 -0.85
N SER A 24 7.44 -11.52 -1.19
CA SER A 24 8.77 -12.15 -1.20
C SER A 24 9.25 -12.46 0.21
N SER A 25 8.95 -11.59 1.18
CA SER A 25 9.35 -11.78 2.57
C SER A 25 8.57 -12.90 3.27
N LEU A 26 7.25 -13.02 3.06
CA LEU A 26 6.45 -14.06 3.73
C LEU A 26 6.42 -15.39 2.98
N VAL A 27 6.10 -15.35 1.69
CA VAL A 27 5.92 -16.58 0.91
C VAL A 27 7.28 -17.12 0.47
N GLY A 28 8.24 -16.25 0.14
CA GLY A 28 9.60 -16.67 -0.19
C GLY A 28 10.31 -17.35 0.99
N GLU A 29 10.11 -16.89 2.22
CA GLU A 29 10.64 -17.59 3.41
C GLU A 29 9.94 -18.93 3.65
N LYS A 30 8.64 -19.04 3.34
CA LYS A 30 7.88 -20.31 3.42
C LYS A 30 8.40 -21.32 2.41
N GLU A 31 8.65 -20.88 1.18
CA GLU A 31 9.18 -21.69 0.08
C GLU A 31 10.62 -22.15 0.34
N ARG A 32 11.42 -21.32 1.02
CA ARG A 32 12.80 -21.64 1.43
C ARG A 32 12.91 -22.43 2.75
N ARG A 33 11.79 -22.79 3.38
CA ARG A 33 11.71 -23.48 4.69
C ARG A 33 12.43 -22.76 5.85
N THR A 34 12.66 -21.45 5.75
CA THR A 34 13.34 -20.68 6.82
C THR A 34 12.38 -20.17 7.91
N ILE A 35 11.07 -20.37 7.74
CA ILE A 35 10.05 -19.98 8.73
C ILE A 35 10.21 -20.73 10.06
N GLU A 36 10.76 -21.95 10.02
CA GLU A 36 11.02 -22.75 11.22
C GLU A 36 11.99 -22.02 12.18
N GLY A 37 13.03 -21.36 11.66
CA GLY A 37 13.98 -20.58 12.45
C GLY A 37 13.36 -19.35 13.14
N LEU A 38 12.35 -18.74 12.52
CA LEU A 38 11.63 -17.59 13.08
C LEU A 38 10.74 -17.99 14.27
N LEU A 39 10.17 -19.20 14.26
CA LEU A 39 9.32 -19.72 15.34
C LEU A 39 10.10 -20.04 16.62
N TYR A 40 11.43 -20.17 16.54
CA TYR A 40 12.30 -20.36 17.70
C TYR A 40 12.76 -19.03 18.35
N THR A 41 12.41 -17.89 17.77
CA THR A 41 12.71 -16.60 18.42
C THR A 41 11.69 -16.28 19.52
N PRO A 42 12.11 -15.62 20.62
CA PRO A 42 11.24 -15.26 21.74
C PRO A 42 10.28 -14.10 21.42
N LEU A 43 9.89 -13.93 20.14
CA LEU A 43 9.00 -12.87 19.68
C LEU A 43 7.54 -13.32 19.75
N THR A 44 6.65 -12.43 20.18
CA THR A 44 5.22 -12.73 20.11
C THR A 44 4.75 -12.70 18.65
N ASN A 45 3.74 -13.51 18.32
CA ASN A 45 3.17 -13.58 16.95
C ASN A 45 2.75 -12.20 16.42
N ARG A 46 2.30 -11.29 17.32
CA ARG A 46 1.90 -9.93 16.98
C ARG A 46 3.09 -9.07 16.59
N GLU A 47 4.18 -9.13 17.34
CA GLU A 47 5.42 -8.41 17.03
C GLU A 47 6.03 -8.89 15.72
N LEU A 48 6.01 -10.21 15.48
CA LEU A 48 6.51 -10.78 14.24
C LEU A 48 5.72 -10.31 13.01
N VAL A 49 4.39 -10.35 13.09
CA VAL A 49 3.51 -9.87 12.02
C VAL A 49 3.72 -8.37 11.78
N LEU A 50 3.76 -7.58 12.86
CA LEU A 50 3.89 -6.13 12.78
C LEU A 50 5.27 -5.73 12.22
N ALA A 51 6.35 -6.39 12.64
CA ALA A 51 7.68 -6.18 12.09
C ALA A 51 7.73 -6.48 10.59
N LYS A 52 7.00 -7.51 10.14
CA LYS A 52 6.98 -7.91 8.72
C LYS A 52 6.13 -6.99 7.84
N VAL A 53 4.98 -6.55 8.38
CA VAL A 53 4.14 -5.52 7.77
C VAL A 53 4.94 -4.22 7.62
N LEU A 54 5.55 -3.73 8.70
CA LEU A 54 6.36 -2.51 8.66
C LEU A 54 7.59 -2.67 7.77
N GLY A 55 8.28 -3.81 7.83
CA GLY A 55 9.47 -4.08 7.01
C GLY A 55 9.22 -4.08 5.51
N SER A 56 7.99 -4.39 5.08
CA SER A 56 7.57 -4.32 3.66
C SER A 56 6.89 -2.99 3.30
N MET A 57 6.17 -2.38 4.24
CA MET A 57 5.50 -1.08 4.05
C MET A 57 6.51 0.07 3.94
N ILE A 58 7.50 0.13 4.83
CA ILE A 58 8.48 1.23 4.88
C ILE A 58 9.20 1.42 3.52
N PRO A 59 9.81 0.39 2.90
CA PRO A 59 10.48 0.57 1.62
C PRO A 59 9.51 1.00 0.50
N ALA A 60 8.26 0.54 0.52
CA ALA A 60 7.25 0.94 -0.46
C ALA A 60 6.85 2.42 -0.32
N VAL A 61 6.67 2.90 0.91
CA VAL A 61 6.34 4.30 1.19
C VAL A 61 7.51 5.22 0.84
N VAL A 62 8.72 4.86 1.28
CA VAL A 62 9.95 5.64 1.00
C VAL A 62 10.18 5.75 -0.50
N LEU A 63 10.04 4.66 -1.25
CA LEU A 63 10.19 4.69 -2.71
C LEU A 63 9.15 5.62 -3.37
N THR A 64 7.91 5.60 -2.88
CA THR A 64 6.84 6.47 -3.38
C THR A 64 7.13 7.94 -3.07
N TRP A 65 7.66 8.24 -1.89
CA TRP A 65 8.07 9.61 -1.53
C TRP A 65 9.24 10.11 -2.37
N ILE A 66 10.24 9.27 -2.64
CA ILE A 66 11.33 9.61 -3.56
C ILE A 66 10.77 9.90 -4.96
N ALA A 67 9.90 9.04 -5.48
CA ALA A 67 9.24 9.26 -6.77
C ALA A 67 8.44 10.57 -6.79
N PHE A 68 7.78 10.94 -5.69
CA PHE A 68 7.05 12.19 -5.57
C PHE A 68 7.97 13.41 -5.57
N VAL A 69 9.10 13.36 -4.86
CA VAL A 69 10.09 14.45 -4.87
C VAL A 69 10.63 14.66 -6.29
N ILE A 70 10.98 13.57 -6.98
CA ILE A 70 11.43 13.64 -8.38
C ILE A 70 10.33 14.25 -9.26
N TYR A 71 9.09 13.81 -9.12
CA TYR A 71 7.97 14.36 -9.88
C TYR A 71 7.73 15.84 -9.59
N THR A 72 7.81 16.25 -8.33
CA THR A 72 7.69 17.65 -7.89
C THR A 72 8.75 18.52 -8.56
N VAL A 73 10.00 18.06 -8.60
CA VAL A 73 11.11 18.78 -9.24
C VAL A 73 10.89 18.88 -10.75
N ILE A 74 10.53 17.78 -11.42
CA ILE A 74 10.29 17.77 -12.87
C ILE A 74 9.15 18.72 -13.24
N VAL A 75 8.01 18.63 -12.55
CA VAL A 75 6.85 19.49 -12.82
C VAL A 75 7.14 20.94 -12.45
N GLY A 76 7.87 21.19 -11.36
CA GLY A 76 8.27 22.52 -10.96
C GLY A 76 9.18 23.18 -12.00
N VAL A 77 10.22 22.50 -12.46
CA VAL A 77 11.19 23.03 -13.42
C VAL A 77 10.59 23.20 -14.81
N LEU A 78 9.86 22.20 -15.31
CA LEU A 78 9.27 22.24 -16.66
C LEU A 78 7.98 23.05 -16.72
N GLY A 79 7.21 23.10 -15.63
CA GLY A 79 5.92 23.79 -15.55
C GLY A 79 6.02 25.26 -15.16
N ALA A 80 7.04 25.67 -14.40
CA ALA A 80 7.26 27.08 -14.02
C ALA A 80 7.28 28.06 -15.22
N PRO A 81 7.98 27.79 -16.35
CA PRO A 81 7.97 28.70 -17.50
C PRO A 81 6.62 28.72 -18.24
N MET A 82 5.80 27.67 -18.13
CA MET A 82 4.50 27.59 -18.80
C MET A 82 3.36 28.21 -17.98
N MET A 83 3.47 28.23 -16.65
CA MET A 83 2.41 28.70 -15.74
C MET A 83 2.76 29.98 -14.95
N GLY A 84 3.98 30.51 -15.09
CA GLY A 84 4.37 31.80 -14.52
C GLY A 84 4.52 31.83 -12.99
N GLY A 85 4.66 30.67 -12.33
CA GLY A 85 4.80 30.59 -10.87
C GLY A 85 4.88 29.16 -10.31
N ILE A 86 5.01 29.04 -8.99
CA ILE A 86 5.00 27.75 -8.27
C ILE A 86 3.55 27.25 -8.19
N PHE A 87 3.16 26.39 -9.12
CA PHE A 87 1.83 25.76 -9.16
C PHE A 87 1.75 24.44 -8.36
N PHE A 88 2.91 23.87 -8.01
CA PHE A 88 3.04 22.53 -7.43
C PHE A 88 4.02 22.56 -6.25
N PRO A 89 3.79 21.80 -5.15
CA PRO A 89 2.70 20.86 -4.88
C PRO A 89 1.40 21.52 -4.37
N THR A 90 0.24 20.95 -4.73
CA THR A 90 -1.07 21.38 -4.20
C THR A 90 -1.43 20.65 -2.91
N TRP A 91 -2.39 21.20 -2.14
CA TRP A 91 -2.83 20.59 -0.88
C TRP A 91 -3.37 19.16 -1.05
N THR A 92 -4.00 18.85 -2.20
CA THR A 92 -4.46 17.49 -2.52
C THR A 92 -3.30 16.50 -2.59
N TRP A 93 -2.15 16.91 -3.17
CA TRP A 93 -0.96 16.05 -3.25
C TRP A 93 -0.31 15.83 -1.88
N ALA A 94 -0.32 16.84 -1.01
CA ALA A 94 0.16 16.68 0.36
C ALA A 94 -0.65 15.61 1.11
N VAL A 95 -1.99 15.67 1.05
CA VAL A 95 -2.87 14.65 1.65
C VAL A 95 -2.63 13.27 1.01
N LEU A 96 -2.45 13.22 -0.31
CA LEU A 96 -2.20 11.95 -1.00
C LEU A 96 -0.90 11.29 -0.51
N ILE A 97 0.19 12.04 -0.49
CA ILE A 97 1.53 11.52 -0.20
C ILE A 97 1.72 11.22 1.29
N VAL A 98 1.22 12.09 2.16
CA VAL A 98 1.41 11.96 3.62
C VAL A 98 0.40 11.00 4.22
N LEU A 99 -0.82 10.92 3.67
CA LEU A 99 -1.91 10.15 4.27
C LEU A 99 -2.29 8.92 3.44
N LEU A 100 -2.64 9.09 2.17
CA LEU A 100 -3.13 7.95 1.36
C LEU A 100 -2.03 6.92 1.06
N VAL A 101 -0.82 7.34 0.71
CA VAL A 101 0.29 6.43 0.40
C VAL A 101 0.61 5.46 1.55
N PRO A 102 0.82 5.91 2.81
CA PRO A 102 1.09 4.98 3.90
C PRO A 102 -0.12 4.10 4.23
N LEU A 103 -1.35 4.63 4.21
CA LEU A 103 -2.56 3.83 4.45
C LEU A 103 -2.69 2.70 3.40
N VAL A 104 -2.56 3.02 2.12
CA VAL A 104 -2.61 2.02 1.04
C VAL A 104 -1.49 0.99 1.17
N GLY A 105 -0.27 1.40 1.50
CA GLY A 105 0.84 0.48 1.76
C GLY A 105 0.54 -0.47 2.92
N PHE A 106 -0.02 0.04 4.01
CA PHE A 106 -0.42 -0.77 5.17
C PHE A 106 -1.53 -1.76 4.82
N LEU A 107 -2.55 -1.34 4.07
CA LEU A 107 -3.65 -2.19 3.65
C LEU A 107 -3.15 -3.38 2.82
N VAL A 108 -2.32 -3.11 1.81
CA VAL A 108 -1.82 -4.13 0.88
C VAL A 108 -0.93 -5.13 1.60
N THR A 109 0.00 -4.65 2.42
CA THR A 109 0.88 -5.53 3.21
C THR A 109 0.06 -6.38 4.18
N SER A 110 -0.90 -5.79 4.90
CA SER A 110 -1.79 -6.51 5.83
C SER A 110 -2.63 -7.58 5.12
N LEU A 111 -3.20 -7.28 3.96
CA LEU A 111 -3.96 -8.23 3.16
C LEU A 111 -3.09 -9.40 2.68
N ILE A 112 -1.88 -9.12 2.22
CA ILE A 112 -0.93 -10.15 1.79
C ILE A 112 -0.52 -11.03 2.96
N VAL A 113 -0.27 -10.45 4.14
CA VAL A 113 0.00 -11.24 5.35
C VAL A 113 -1.18 -12.13 5.69
N ALA A 114 -2.41 -11.60 5.66
CA ALA A 114 -3.63 -12.37 5.94
C ALA A 114 -3.82 -13.56 4.98
N VAL A 115 -3.46 -13.39 3.70
CA VAL A 115 -3.61 -14.43 2.67
C VAL A 115 -2.41 -15.40 2.67
N SER A 116 -1.21 -14.94 3.02
CA SER A 116 0.02 -15.76 3.05
C SER A 116 -0.05 -16.97 3.98
N GLY A 117 -0.86 -16.89 5.04
CA GLY A 117 -1.15 -18.03 5.91
C GLY A 117 -1.84 -19.19 5.17
N ARG A 118 -2.65 -18.88 4.14
CA ARG A 118 -3.43 -19.86 3.36
C ARG A 118 -2.81 -20.18 1.99
N SER A 119 -2.09 -19.24 1.38
CA SER A 119 -1.49 -19.43 0.07
C SER A 119 -0.13 -20.15 0.15
N THR A 120 0.12 -21.03 -0.82
CA THR A 120 1.40 -21.72 -1.00
C THR A 120 2.30 -21.05 -2.04
N THR A 121 1.77 -20.14 -2.86
CA THR A 121 2.49 -19.49 -3.97
C THR A 121 2.54 -17.97 -3.85
N MET A 122 3.69 -17.38 -4.22
CA MET A 122 3.94 -15.92 -4.19
C MET A 122 2.95 -15.17 -5.09
N GLN A 123 2.67 -15.74 -6.27
CA GLN A 123 1.71 -15.18 -7.24
C GLN A 123 0.28 -15.13 -6.70
N GLY A 124 -0.16 -16.14 -5.93
CA GLY A 124 -1.48 -16.17 -5.31
C GLY A 124 -1.63 -15.09 -4.24
N ALA A 125 -0.58 -14.82 -3.47
CA ALA A 125 -0.59 -13.75 -2.47
C ALA A 125 -0.61 -12.36 -3.14
N GLN A 126 0.21 -12.13 -4.17
CA GLN A 126 0.22 -10.89 -4.95
C GLN A 126 -1.12 -10.59 -5.63
N GLY A 127 -1.85 -11.63 -6.06
CA GLY A 127 -3.20 -11.48 -6.62
C GLY A 127 -4.18 -10.75 -5.70
N THR A 128 -3.97 -10.80 -4.38
CA THR A 128 -4.79 -10.06 -3.41
C THR A 128 -4.64 -8.54 -3.57
N ALA A 129 -3.47 -8.05 -3.99
CA ALA A 129 -3.24 -6.63 -4.20
C ALA A 129 -4.11 -6.07 -5.32
N VAL A 130 -4.57 -6.90 -6.27
CA VAL A 130 -5.47 -6.49 -7.37
C VAL A 130 -6.79 -5.94 -6.83
N PHE A 131 -7.30 -6.47 -5.70
CA PHE A 131 -8.51 -5.93 -5.06
C PHE A 131 -8.35 -4.48 -4.60
N VAL A 132 -7.14 -4.06 -4.23
CA VAL A 132 -6.82 -2.67 -3.86
C VAL A 132 -6.61 -1.80 -5.08
N VAL A 133 -6.16 -2.37 -6.21
CA VAL A 133 -6.00 -1.64 -7.48
C VAL A 133 -7.35 -1.26 -8.09
N PHE A 134 -8.38 -2.10 -7.99
CA PHE A 134 -9.71 -1.81 -8.54
C PHE A 134 -10.32 -0.46 -8.12
N PRO A 135 -10.40 -0.10 -6.82
CA PRO A 135 -10.93 1.20 -6.42
C PRO A 135 -10.06 2.36 -6.91
N ILE A 136 -8.74 2.17 -7.04
CA ILE A 136 -7.84 3.17 -7.62
C ILE A 136 -8.18 3.38 -9.10
N LEU A 137 -8.40 2.31 -9.87
CA LEU A 137 -8.82 2.39 -11.27
C LEU A 137 -10.19 3.05 -11.41
N ALA A 138 -11.13 2.76 -10.51
CA ALA A 138 -12.44 3.43 -10.50
C ALA A 138 -12.30 4.96 -10.32
N LEU A 139 -11.39 5.41 -9.45
CA LEU A 139 -11.08 6.84 -9.29
C LEU A 139 -10.46 7.44 -10.57
N VAL A 140 -9.53 6.72 -11.22
CA VAL A 140 -8.93 7.16 -12.49
C VAL A 140 -9.99 7.31 -13.58
N ILE A 141 -10.87 6.33 -13.73
CA ILE A 141 -11.96 6.36 -14.73
C ILE A 141 -12.95 7.47 -14.40
N GLY A 142 -13.30 7.64 -13.11
CA GLY A 142 -14.16 8.72 -12.64
C GLY A 142 -13.59 10.11 -12.96
N GLN A 143 -12.26 10.27 -12.88
CA GLN A 143 -11.58 11.49 -13.29
C GLN A 143 -11.52 11.66 -14.81
N ALA A 144 -11.29 10.59 -15.56
CA ALA A 144 -11.25 10.61 -17.03
C ALA A 144 -12.58 11.04 -17.65
N THR A 145 -13.68 10.56 -17.06
CA THR A 145 -15.06 10.84 -17.48
C THR A 145 -15.60 12.17 -16.96
N GLY A 146 -14.88 12.84 -16.05
CA GLY A 146 -15.33 14.06 -15.39
C GLY A 146 -16.41 13.85 -14.32
N LEU A 147 -16.78 12.60 -14.01
CA LEU A 147 -17.76 12.24 -12.98
C LEU A 147 -17.29 12.61 -11.57
N VAL A 148 -15.99 12.52 -11.31
CA VAL A 148 -15.40 12.79 -9.99
C VAL A 148 -14.16 13.68 -10.17
N LEU A 149 -14.14 14.83 -9.50
CA LEU A 149 -12.95 15.68 -9.41
C LEU A 149 -12.19 15.34 -8.13
N PHE A 150 -10.95 14.88 -8.27
CA PHE A 150 -10.09 14.50 -7.16
C PHE A 150 -9.55 15.75 -6.44
N ASN A 151 -10.37 16.26 -5.53
CA ASN A 151 -10.07 17.40 -4.68
C ASN A 151 -9.65 16.94 -3.27
N VAL A 152 -9.16 17.88 -2.45
CA VAL A 152 -8.76 17.64 -1.05
C VAL A 152 -9.84 16.87 -0.28
N ASN A 153 -11.11 17.26 -0.42
CA ASN A 153 -12.23 16.62 0.29
C ASN A 153 -12.37 15.14 -0.09
N VAL A 154 -12.26 14.81 -1.37
CA VAL A 154 -12.33 13.42 -1.85
C VAL A 154 -11.14 12.62 -1.33
N ALA A 155 -9.93 13.21 -1.33
CA ALA A 155 -8.75 12.57 -0.78
C ALA A 155 -8.86 12.30 0.73
N LEU A 156 -9.43 13.24 1.50
CA LEU A 156 -9.67 13.06 2.94
C LEU A 156 -10.73 11.99 3.23
N ILE A 157 -11.83 11.97 2.47
CA ILE A 157 -12.86 10.93 2.60
C ILE A 157 -12.25 9.56 2.28
N ALA A 158 -11.49 9.45 1.19
CA ALA A 158 -10.80 8.21 0.83
C ALA A 158 -9.81 7.77 1.92
N ALA A 159 -9.07 8.71 2.51
CA ALA A 159 -8.16 8.43 3.61
C ALA A 159 -8.89 7.96 4.87
N ALA A 160 -10.03 8.56 5.21
CA ALA A 160 -10.85 8.12 6.34
C ALA A 160 -11.40 6.70 6.12
N ILE A 161 -11.91 6.40 4.92
CA ILE A 161 -12.39 5.06 4.56
C ILE A 161 -11.25 4.04 4.62
N LEU A 162 -10.07 4.39 4.09
CA LEU A 162 -8.90 3.51 4.14
C LEU A 162 -8.41 3.29 5.56
N ALA A 163 -8.36 4.32 6.41
CA ALA A 163 -7.98 4.18 7.81
C ALA A 163 -8.91 3.22 8.57
N ILE A 164 -10.22 3.29 8.32
CA ILE A 164 -11.18 2.32 8.88
C ILE A 164 -10.90 0.92 8.35
N ALA A 165 -10.67 0.78 7.04
CA ALA A 165 -10.34 -0.50 6.41
C ALA A 165 -9.03 -1.10 6.97
N ASP A 166 -8.02 -0.27 7.24
CA ASP A 166 -6.75 -0.67 7.83
C ASP A 166 -6.91 -1.18 9.25
N VAL A 167 -7.69 -0.49 10.07
CA VAL A 167 -8.01 -0.95 11.44
C VAL A 167 -8.73 -2.29 11.38
N LEU A 168 -9.73 -2.44 10.50
CA LEU A 168 -10.45 -3.70 10.32
C LEU A 168 -9.53 -4.82 9.81
N ALA A 169 -8.69 -4.53 8.82
CA ALA A 169 -7.73 -5.49 8.26
C ALA A 169 -6.73 -5.94 9.33
N PHE A 170 -6.20 -5.02 10.13
CA PHE A 170 -5.30 -5.33 11.23
C PHE A 170 -5.98 -6.21 12.29
N LEU A 171 -7.20 -5.87 12.70
CA LEU A 171 -7.98 -6.68 13.64
C LEU A 171 -8.24 -8.09 13.09
N LEU A 172 -8.59 -8.22 11.81
CA LEU A 172 -8.79 -9.51 11.15
C LEU A 172 -7.49 -10.32 11.05
N VAL A 173 -6.36 -9.68 10.76
CA VAL A 173 -5.03 -10.32 10.73
C VAL A 173 -4.69 -10.86 12.12
N VAL A 174 -4.86 -10.03 13.16
CA VAL A 174 -4.60 -10.43 14.55
C VAL A 174 -5.54 -11.54 15.01
N ALA A 175 -6.83 -11.48 14.65
CA ALA A 175 -7.82 -12.49 15.01
C ALA A 175 -7.59 -13.82 14.27
N LYS A 176 -7.17 -13.79 12.99
CA LYS A 176 -6.79 -15.00 12.25
C LYS A 176 -5.46 -15.60 12.70
N PHE A 177 -4.59 -14.83 13.35
CA PHE A 177 -3.34 -15.31 13.94
C PHE A 177 -3.54 -16.08 15.26
N GLN A 178 -4.63 -16.86 15.37
CA GLN A 178 -4.79 -17.84 16.44
C GLN A 178 -3.99 -19.11 16.11
N ARG A 179 -3.10 -19.47 17.04
CA ARG A 179 -2.02 -20.48 16.96
C ARG A 179 -2.44 -21.91 16.53
N GLU A 180 -3.73 -22.21 16.41
CA GLU A 180 -4.21 -23.60 16.43
C GLU A 180 -4.27 -24.29 15.06
N HIS A 181 -4.30 -23.57 13.95
CA HIS A 181 -4.48 -24.19 12.62
C HIS A 181 -3.21 -24.43 11.80
N ILE A 182 -2.04 -24.01 12.30
CA ILE A 182 -0.75 -24.27 11.62
C ILE A 182 -0.17 -25.63 12.06
N VAL A 183 -0.48 -26.10 13.27
CA VAL A 183 0.02 -27.40 13.77
C VAL A 183 -0.73 -28.58 13.16
N THR A 184 -1.98 -28.41 12.70
CA THR A 184 -2.80 -29.50 12.15
C THR A 184 -2.65 -29.73 10.65
N LYS A 185 -1.80 -28.94 9.97
CA LYS A 185 -1.58 -29.05 8.51
C LYS A 185 -0.12 -29.12 8.07
N LEU A 186 0.79 -29.36 9.00
CA LEU A 186 2.10 -29.95 8.72
C LEU A 186 1.99 -31.47 8.87
#